data_AF-A0A915M562-F1
#
_entry.id   AF-A0A915M562-F1
#
_cell.length_a   1.000
_cell.length_b   1.000
_cell.length_c   1.000
_cell.angle_alpha   90.00
_cell.angle_beta   90.00
_cell.angle_gamma   90.00
#
_symmetry.space_group_name_H-M   'P 1'
#
loop_
_entity.id
_entity.type
_entity.pdbx_description
1 polymer ?
#
loop_
_entity_poly.entity_id
_entity_poly.type
_entity_poly.pdbx_seq_one_letter_code
_entity_poly.pdbx_strand_id
1 'polypeptide(L)'
;MKNKFAVAVRIRPQNARELAAKEKICVFISQDEPQITIGRDKSFTYDFVFSDQSTQEGVYNKCIHNLLAGAFDGYNATVLAYGQTGSGKTYTMGTCFDVNQFNLDTNITDGIIPRAASHLFEGMEERKLAAKTNGAVEPKTALKAGSLNRTTAATNMNQQSSRSHAIFTIRIKQSRVVPIEGNEAMIF
;
A
#
# COMPACT_ATOMS: atom_id res chain seq x y z
N MET A 1 15.23 9.68 -13.97
CA MET A 1 15.14 9.52 -12.51
C MET A 1 13.70 9.16 -12.18
N LYS A 2 13.39 7.91 -11.79
CA LYS A 2 12.06 7.59 -11.25
C LYS A 2 12.02 8.08 -9.80
N ASN A 3 11.06 8.93 -9.45
CA ASN A 3 10.94 9.51 -8.10
C ASN A 3 10.86 8.41 -7.05
N LYS A 4 11.63 8.56 -5.96
CA LYS A 4 11.70 7.60 -4.85
C LYS A 4 10.50 7.67 -3.91
N PHE A 5 9.65 8.69 -4.04
CA PHE A 5 8.47 8.91 -3.23
C PHE A 5 7.34 9.42 -4.12
N ALA A 6 6.12 8.97 -3.87
CA ALA A 6 4.91 9.45 -4.54
C ALA A 6 3.97 10.06 -3.50
N VAL A 7 3.34 11.18 -3.83
CA VAL A 7 2.41 11.90 -2.97
C VAL A 7 1.02 11.88 -3.62
N ALA A 8 0.07 11.33 -2.87
CA ALA A 8 -1.34 11.33 -3.24
C ALA A 8 -2.12 12.27 -2.32
N VAL A 9 -2.96 13.12 -2.90
CA VAL A 9 -3.95 13.93 -2.16
C VAL A 9 -5.34 13.35 -2.37
N ARG A 10 -6.06 13.16 -1.27
CA ARG A 10 -7.44 12.69 -1.28
C ARG A 10 -8.34 13.68 -0.57
N ILE A 11 -9.32 14.20 -1.28
CA ILE A 11 -10.37 15.05 -0.75
C ILE A 11 -11.51 14.14 -0.27
N ARG A 12 -12.02 14.36 0.95
CA ARG A 12 -13.22 13.67 1.43
C ARG A 12 -14.48 14.49 1.16
N PRO A 13 -15.65 13.86 1.09
CA PRO A 13 -16.92 14.58 1.13
C PRO A 13 -17.05 15.45 2.39
N GLN A 14 -17.87 16.50 2.32
CA GLN A 14 -18.23 17.30 3.49
C GLN A 14 -18.93 16.41 4.54
N ASN A 15 -18.57 16.59 5.81
CA ASN A 15 -19.19 15.86 6.90
C ASN A 15 -20.53 16.50 7.31
N ALA A 16 -21.33 15.79 8.12
CA ALA A 16 -22.64 16.26 8.55
C ALA A 16 -22.61 17.62 9.25
N ARG A 17 -21.55 17.93 10.01
CA ARG A 17 -21.38 19.21 10.69
C ARG A 17 -21.12 20.35 9.71
N GLU A 18 -20.26 20.13 8.72
CA GLU A 18 -19.95 21.08 7.65
C GLU A 18 -21.19 21.36 6.78
N LEU A 19 -21.96 20.32 6.46
CA LEU A 19 -23.22 20.45 5.71
C LEU A 19 -24.28 21.21 6.52
N ALA A 20 -24.45 20.90 7.80
CA ALA A 20 -25.40 21.58 8.69
C ALA A 20 -25.04 23.07 8.89
N ALA A 21 -23.74 23.38 8.96
CA ALA A 21 -23.24 24.74 9.02
C ALA A 21 -23.25 25.48 7.67
N LYS A 22 -23.63 24.80 6.57
CA LYS A 22 -23.62 25.33 5.19
C LYS A 22 -22.25 25.88 4.79
N GLU A 23 -21.19 25.19 5.20
CA GLU A 23 -19.82 25.56 4.86
C GLU A 23 -19.57 25.46 3.36
N LYS A 24 -18.80 26.41 2.82
CA LYS A 24 -18.46 26.44 1.39
C LYS A 24 -17.29 25.50 1.10
N ILE A 25 -17.35 24.82 -0.04
CA ILE A 25 -16.21 24.06 -0.57
C ILE A 25 -15.09 25.04 -0.94
N CYS A 26 -13.86 24.74 -0.48
CA CYS A 26 -12.68 25.58 -0.71
C CYS A 26 -11.54 24.88 -1.44
N VAL A 27 -11.71 23.62 -1.84
CA VAL A 27 -10.73 22.82 -2.58
C VAL A 27 -11.36 22.38 -3.90
N PHE A 28 -10.69 22.69 -5.01
CA PHE A 28 -11.13 22.39 -6.36
C PHE A 28 -10.06 21.55 -7.06
N ILE A 29 -10.49 20.66 -7.96
CA ILE A 29 -9.60 19.74 -8.68
C ILE A 29 -9.58 20.16 -10.15
N SER A 30 -8.37 20.22 -10.74
CA SER A 30 -8.21 20.44 -12.18
C SER A 30 -8.66 19.20 -12.97
N GLN A 31 -9.27 19.39 -14.14
CA GLN A 31 -9.73 18.26 -14.98
C GLN A 31 -8.59 17.60 -15.75
N ASP A 32 -7.57 18.37 -16.11
CA ASP A 32 -6.51 17.92 -17.03
C ASP A 32 -5.22 17.50 -16.33
N GLU A 33 -5.02 17.95 -15.09
CA GLU A 33 -3.79 17.74 -14.34
C GLU A 33 -4.07 17.19 -12.93
N PRO A 34 -3.16 16.40 -12.33
CA PRO A 34 -3.26 15.99 -10.92
C PRO A 34 -2.95 17.18 -9.99
N GLN A 35 -3.79 18.21 -10.07
CA GLN A 35 -3.63 19.49 -9.38
C GLN A 35 -4.88 19.83 -8.58
N ILE A 36 -4.67 20.40 -7.39
CA ILE A 36 -5.73 21.01 -6.60
C ILE A 36 -5.51 22.51 -6.51
N THR A 37 -6.60 23.27 -6.40
CA THR A 37 -6.59 24.70 -6.08
C THR A 37 -7.34 24.92 -4.78
N ILE A 38 -6.69 25.58 -3.82
CA ILE A 38 -7.25 25.95 -2.52
C ILE A 38 -7.57 27.44 -2.52
N GLY A 39 -8.81 27.81 -2.22
CA GLY A 39 -9.24 29.20 -2.25
C GLY A 39 -9.37 29.73 -3.68
N ARG A 40 -8.73 30.88 -3.98
CA ARG A 40 -8.85 31.55 -5.29
C ARG A 40 -7.59 31.46 -6.16
N ASP A 41 -6.43 31.18 -5.57
CA ASP A 41 -5.14 31.44 -6.22
C ASP A 41 -4.01 30.47 -5.84
N LYS A 42 -4.24 29.50 -4.94
CA LYS A 42 -3.18 28.56 -4.49
C LYS A 42 -3.34 27.19 -5.13
N SER A 43 -2.56 26.93 -6.17
CA SER A 43 -2.57 25.65 -6.89
C SER A 43 -1.36 24.79 -6.56
N PHE A 44 -1.58 23.48 -6.40
CA PHE A 44 -0.55 22.50 -6.04
C PHE A 44 -0.73 21.23 -6.86
N THR A 45 0.34 20.79 -7.52
CA THR A 45 0.37 19.56 -8.33
C THR A 45 1.00 18.41 -7.53
N TYR A 46 0.41 17.23 -7.66
CA TYR A 46 0.81 15.99 -6.97
C TYR A 46 0.95 14.84 -7.96
N ASP A 47 1.47 13.70 -7.53
CA ASP A 47 1.48 12.50 -8.40
C ASP A 47 0.06 11.99 -8.63
N PHE A 48 -0.79 12.06 -7.60
CA PHE A 48 -2.18 11.64 -7.67
C PHE A 48 -3.10 12.60 -6.90
N VAL A 49 -4.24 12.93 -7.51
CA VAL A 49 -5.34 13.67 -6.87
C VAL A 49 -6.62 12.86 -6.96
N PHE A 50 -7.29 12.69 -5.81
CA PHE A 50 -8.53 11.94 -5.67
C PHE A 50 -9.64 12.85 -5.13
N SER A 51 -10.74 12.92 -5.86
CA SER A 51 -11.94 13.67 -5.46
C SER A 51 -12.71 12.99 -4.33
N ASP A 52 -13.71 13.71 -3.83
CA ASP A 52 -14.68 13.21 -2.85
C ASP A 52 -15.51 12.02 -3.37
N GLN A 53 -15.58 11.82 -4.69
CA GLN A 53 -16.21 10.67 -5.34
C GLN A 53 -15.26 9.46 -5.50
N SER A 54 -13.99 9.59 -5.11
CA SER A 54 -13.01 8.52 -5.32
C SER A 54 -13.19 7.37 -4.33
N THR A 55 -13.30 6.15 -4.87
CA THR A 55 -13.51 4.93 -4.10
C THR A 55 -12.23 4.45 -3.40
N GLN A 56 -12.39 3.65 -2.35
CA GLN A 56 -11.27 3.01 -1.64
C GLN A 56 -10.44 2.13 -2.58
N GLU A 57 -11.12 1.35 -3.42
CA GLU A 57 -10.51 0.49 -4.43
C GLU A 57 -9.73 1.31 -5.47
N GLY A 58 -10.31 2.38 -6.01
CA GLY A 58 -9.63 3.22 -7.01
C GLY A 58 -8.35 3.86 -6.47
N VAL A 59 -8.37 4.30 -5.21
CA VAL A 59 -7.18 4.79 -4.51
C VAL A 59 -6.14 3.69 -4.35
N TYR A 60 -6.56 2.50 -3.91
CA TYR A 60 -5.67 1.36 -3.72
C TYR A 60 -5.00 0.91 -5.02
N ASN A 61 -5.78 0.72 -6.09
CA ASN A 61 -5.29 0.26 -7.39
C ASN A 61 -4.28 1.24 -7.99
N LYS A 62 -4.53 2.55 -7.85
CA LYS A 62 -3.66 3.58 -8.44
C LYS A 62 -2.38 3.81 -7.63
N CYS A 63 -2.43 3.74 -6.29
CA CYS A 63 -1.29 4.10 -5.45
C CYS A 63 -0.53 2.90 -4.85
N ILE A 64 -1.21 1.79 -4.57
CA ILE A 64 -0.69 0.74 -3.68
C ILE A 64 -0.36 -0.55 -4.45
N HIS A 65 -1.15 -0.87 -5.47
CA HIS A 65 -0.97 -2.10 -6.25
C HIS A 65 0.47 -2.30 -6.75
N ASN A 66 1.05 -1.27 -7.40
CA ASN A 66 2.42 -1.33 -7.92
C ASN A 66 3.48 -1.31 -6.82
N LEU A 67 3.17 -0.74 -5.65
CA LEU A 67 4.08 -0.72 -4.52
C LEU A 67 4.27 -2.14 -3.94
N LEU A 68 3.20 -2.94 -3.91
CA LEU A 68 3.25 -4.32 -3.42
C LEU A 68 3.99 -5.26 -4.38
N ALA A 69 3.96 -5.00 -5.69
CA ALA A 69 4.81 -5.72 -6.63
C ALA A 69 6.30 -5.59 -6.25
N GLY A 70 6.75 -4.38 -5.93
CA GLY A 70 8.11 -4.15 -5.43
C GLY A 70 8.39 -4.84 -4.08
N ALA A 71 7.38 -4.98 -3.21
CA ALA A 71 7.54 -5.72 -1.96
C ALA A 71 7.86 -7.21 -2.19
N PHE A 72 7.26 -7.82 -3.20
CA PHE A 72 7.60 -9.19 -3.61
C PHE A 72 8.97 -9.32 -4.29
N ASP A 73 9.47 -8.25 -4.89
CA ASP A 73 10.82 -8.19 -5.44
C ASP A 73 11.89 -7.95 -4.36
N GLY A 74 11.50 -7.92 -3.08
CA GLY A 74 12.40 -7.75 -1.93
C GLY A 74 12.67 -6.30 -1.54
N TYR A 75 11.89 -5.33 -2.05
CA TYR A 75 12.00 -3.94 -1.64
C TYR A 75 11.11 -3.62 -0.43
N ASN A 76 11.58 -2.72 0.42
CA ASN A 76 10.75 -2.17 1.49
C ASN A 76 9.73 -1.19 0.89
N ALA A 77 8.46 -1.42 1.19
CA ALA A 77 7.35 -0.54 0.85
C ALA A 77 6.81 0.14 2.12
N THR A 78 6.46 1.42 2.04
CA THR A 78 5.83 2.14 3.14
C THR A 78 4.77 3.08 2.62
N VAL A 79 3.59 3.03 3.24
CA VAL A 79 2.45 3.91 2.94
C VAL A 79 2.13 4.68 4.22
N LEU A 80 2.05 6.00 4.11
CA LEU A 80 1.75 6.88 5.24
C LEU A 80 0.55 7.75 4.90
N ALA A 81 -0.48 7.73 5.75
CA ALA A 81 -1.59 8.67 5.68
C ALA A 81 -1.33 9.87 6.60
N TYR A 82 -1.37 11.08 6.04
CA TYR A 82 -1.12 12.33 6.75
C TYR A 82 -2.26 13.34 6.54
N GLY A 83 -2.50 14.21 7.52
CA GLY A 83 -3.54 15.23 7.48
C GLY A 83 -4.14 15.56 8.85
N GLN A 84 -5.02 16.56 8.91
CA GLN A 84 -5.68 16.98 10.15
C GLN A 84 -6.62 15.92 10.74
N THR A 85 -7.04 16.09 11.99
CA THR A 85 -8.09 15.24 12.60
C THR A 85 -9.39 15.35 11.80
N GLY A 86 -10.06 14.21 11.57
CA GLY A 86 -11.27 14.14 10.76
C GLY A 86 -11.06 14.24 9.25
N SER A 87 -9.82 14.27 8.75
CA SER A 87 -9.55 14.33 7.30
C SER A 87 -9.72 13.00 6.54
N GLY A 88 -9.93 11.88 7.24
CA GLY A 88 -10.10 10.56 6.61
C GLY A 88 -8.86 9.65 6.59
N LYS A 89 -7.83 9.92 7.41
CA LYS A 89 -6.64 9.04 7.53
C LYS A 89 -7.00 7.59 7.90
N THR A 90 -7.72 7.42 9.02
CA THR A 90 -8.16 6.11 9.54
C THR A 90 -9.06 5.37 8.55
N TYR A 91 -9.98 6.12 7.92
CA TYR A 91 -10.88 5.61 6.88
C TYR A 91 -10.10 5.10 5.66
N THR A 92 -9.12 5.88 5.17
CA THR A 92 -8.30 5.51 4.01
C THR A 92 -7.41 4.31 4.31
N MET A 93 -6.77 4.27 5.48
CA MET A 93 -5.93 3.12 5.85
C MET A 93 -6.75 1.87 6.17
N GLY A 94 -8.03 2.01 6.54
CA GLY A 94 -8.89 0.87 6.89
C GLY A 94 -8.59 0.29 8.27
N THR A 95 -8.19 1.12 9.24
CA THR A 95 -7.91 0.67 10.62
C THR A 95 -9.11 0.73 11.56
N CYS A 96 -10.24 1.28 11.09
CA CYS A 96 -11.50 1.28 11.84
C CYS A 96 -12.23 -0.04 11.57
N PHE A 97 -11.76 -1.11 12.21
CA PHE A 97 -12.45 -2.41 12.18
C PHE A 97 -13.63 -2.34 13.14
N ASP A 98 -14.85 -2.18 12.61
CA ASP A 98 -16.04 -2.42 13.42
C ASP A 98 -16.30 -3.93 13.43
N VAL A 99 -16.12 -4.56 14.60
CA VAL A 99 -16.29 -6.01 14.78
C VAL A 99 -17.71 -6.46 14.44
N ASN A 100 -18.66 -5.51 14.35
CA ASN A 100 -20.06 -5.78 14.00
C ASN A 100 -20.37 -5.66 12.49
N GLN A 101 -19.40 -5.26 11.64
CA GLN A 101 -19.59 -5.09 10.19
C GLN A 101 -19.11 -6.26 9.32
N PHE A 102 -18.83 -7.44 9.91
CA PHE A 102 -18.50 -8.67 9.15
C PHE A 102 -19.61 -9.15 8.18
N ASN A 103 -20.79 -8.50 8.16
CA ASN A 103 -21.96 -8.88 7.36
C ASN A 103 -22.35 -7.86 6.27
N LEU A 104 -21.63 -6.75 6.08
CA LEU A 104 -21.73 -5.95 4.85
C LEU A 104 -20.63 -6.42 3.88
N ASP A 105 -20.84 -6.31 2.56
CA ASP A 105 -19.83 -6.60 1.54
C ASP A 105 -18.51 -5.87 1.84
N THR A 106 -17.63 -6.55 2.58
CA THR A 106 -16.38 -6.02 3.16
C THR A 106 -15.48 -5.43 2.07
N ASN A 107 -15.56 -5.99 0.87
CA ASN A 107 -14.79 -5.60 -0.30
C ASN A 107 -14.99 -4.14 -0.76
N ILE A 108 -16.11 -3.47 -0.46
CA ILE A 108 -16.36 -2.10 -0.93
C ILE A 108 -15.77 -1.06 0.02
N THR A 109 -15.91 -1.27 1.33
CA THR A 109 -15.51 -0.29 2.35
C THR A 109 -14.06 -0.47 2.80
N ASP A 110 -13.46 -1.62 2.51
CA ASP A 110 -12.08 -1.95 2.88
C ASP A 110 -11.09 -0.86 2.45
N GLY A 111 -10.28 -0.41 3.39
CA GLY A 111 -9.19 0.53 3.15
C GLY A 111 -7.91 -0.14 2.67
N ILE A 112 -6.80 0.60 2.75
CA ILE A 112 -5.51 0.13 2.22
C ILE A 112 -5.00 -1.13 2.92
N ILE A 113 -5.06 -1.20 4.25
CA ILE A 113 -4.48 -2.31 5.03
C ILE A 113 -5.15 -3.66 4.74
N PRO A 114 -6.49 -3.82 4.85
CA PRO A 114 -7.12 -5.10 4.57
C PRO A 114 -6.89 -5.54 3.11
N ARG A 115 -6.99 -4.63 2.13
CA ARG A 115 -6.69 -4.93 0.72
C ARG A 115 -5.24 -5.35 0.50
N ALA A 116 -4.29 -4.65 1.13
CA ALA A 116 -2.87 -4.99 1.04
C ALA A 116 -2.59 -6.36 1.65
N ALA A 117 -3.21 -6.68 2.78
CA ALA A 117 -3.09 -7.99 3.39
C ALA A 117 -3.59 -9.09 2.44
N SER A 118 -4.83 -8.98 1.94
CA SER A 118 -5.40 -9.96 1.00
C SER A 118 -4.55 -10.13 -0.25
N HIS A 119 -4.17 -9.02 -0.90
CA HIS A 119 -3.32 -9.04 -2.10
C HIS A 119 -1.95 -9.69 -1.82
N LEU A 120 -1.36 -9.45 -0.66
CA LEU A 120 -0.09 -10.10 -0.30
C LEU A 120 -0.26 -11.60 -0.10
N PHE A 121 -1.33 -12.06 0.55
CA PHE A 121 -1.60 -13.49 0.73
C PHE A 121 -1.88 -14.19 -0.60
N GLU A 122 -2.71 -13.61 -1.45
CA GLU A 122 -2.99 -14.10 -2.80
C GLU A 122 -1.69 -14.18 -3.62
N GLY A 123 -0.90 -13.12 -3.65
CA GLY A 123 0.37 -13.08 -4.38
C GLY A 123 1.44 -14.03 -3.82
N MET A 124 1.38 -14.39 -2.54
CA MET A 124 2.23 -15.44 -1.97
C MET A 124 1.82 -16.84 -2.47
N GLU A 125 0.52 -17.14 -2.53
CA GLU A 125 0.02 -18.43 -3.01
C GLU A 125 0.29 -18.64 -4.50
N GLU A 126 0.09 -17.61 -5.33
CA GLU A 126 0.44 -17.64 -6.75
C GLU A 126 1.92 -17.95 -6.98
N ARG A 127 2.81 -17.31 -6.21
CA ARG A 127 4.27 -17.54 -6.30
C ARG A 127 4.67 -18.93 -5.83
N LYS A 128 4.03 -19.45 -4.77
CA LYS A 128 4.22 -20.84 -4.33
C LYS A 128 3.79 -21.82 -5.40
N LEU A 129 2.66 -21.58 -6.07
CA LEU A 129 2.16 -22.43 -7.14
C LEU A 129 3.09 -22.40 -8.36
N ALA A 130 3.51 -21.20 -8.80
CA ALA A 130 4.45 -21.02 -9.91
C ALA A 130 5.81 -21.69 -9.64
N ALA A 131 6.29 -21.67 -8.39
CA ALA A 131 7.51 -22.36 -8.00
C ALA A 131 7.38 -23.89 -8.09
N LYS A 132 6.19 -24.46 -7.83
CA LYS A 132 5.93 -25.90 -7.98
C LYS A 132 5.86 -26.31 -9.46
N THR A 133 5.26 -25.48 -10.32
CA THR A 133 5.10 -25.80 -11.75
C THR A 133 6.40 -25.67 -12.54
N ASN A 134 7.31 -24.78 -12.13
CA ASN A 134 8.56 -24.52 -12.85
C ASN A 134 9.68 -25.53 -12.59
N GLY A 135 9.42 -26.60 -11.81
CA GLY A 135 10.36 -27.70 -11.58
C GLY A 135 11.61 -27.34 -10.76
N ALA A 136 12.43 -28.36 -10.47
CA ALA A 136 13.69 -28.18 -9.77
C ALA A 136 14.66 -27.36 -10.64
N VAL A 137 15.04 -26.18 -10.16
CA VAL A 137 16.06 -25.36 -10.83
C VAL A 137 17.43 -25.83 -10.39
N GLU A 138 18.31 -26.06 -11.36
CA GLU A 138 19.69 -26.50 -11.15
C GLU A 138 20.37 -25.64 -10.06
N PRO A 139 20.98 -26.24 -9.01
CA PRO A 139 21.45 -25.51 -7.82
C PRO A 139 22.34 -24.30 -8.12
N LYS A 140 23.17 -24.35 -9.16
CA LYS A 140 24.04 -23.23 -9.56
C LYS A 140 23.23 -22.04 -10.11
N THR A 141 22.16 -22.32 -10.85
CA THR A 141 21.23 -21.31 -11.35
C THR A 141 20.45 -20.67 -10.18
N ALA A 142 20.08 -21.45 -9.16
CA ALA A 142 19.45 -20.93 -7.95
C ALA A 142 20.40 -20.03 -7.13
N LEU A 143 21.68 -20.42 -6.97
CA LEU A 143 22.71 -19.63 -6.28
C LEU A 143 22.98 -18.30 -7.00
N LYS A 144 23.06 -18.31 -8.34
CA LYS A 144 23.25 -17.09 -9.13
C LYS A 144 22.07 -16.13 -8.99
N ALA A 145 20.84 -16.64 -9.03
CA ALA A 145 19.63 -15.83 -8.80
C ALA A 145 19.55 -15.29 -7.37
N GLY A 146 19.90 -16.09 -6.36
CA GLY A 146 19.92 -15.68 -4.95
C GLY A 146 20.94 -14.58 -4.68
N SER A 147 22.10 -14.63 -5.33
CA SER A 147 23.11 -13.57 -5.26
C SER A 147 22.63 -12.26 -5.89
N LEU A 148 21.77 -12.30 -6.92
CA LEU A 148 21.21 -11.12 -7.58
C LEU A 148 20.07 -10.47 -6.77
N ASN A 149 19.32 -11.26 -5.99
CA ASN A 149 18.22 -10.78 -5.15
C ASN A 149 18.65 -10.36 -3.73
N ARG A 150 19.94 -10.48 -3.39
CA ARG A 150 20.47 -10.09 -2.07
C ARG A 150 20.62 -8.57 -1.99
N THR A 151 19.55 -7.88 -1.63
CA THR A 151 19.58 -6.42 -1.41
C THR A 151 20.16 -6.09 -0.03
N THR A 152 21.42 -5.63 0.03
CA THR A 152 22.03 -5.12 1.26
C THR A 152 21.86 -3.60 1.34
N ALA A 153 20.89 -3.12 2.10
CA ALA A 153 20.80 -1.70 2.47
C ALA A 153 20.78 -1.58 3.99
N ALA A 154 21.74 -0.84 4.55
CA ALA A 154 21.75 -0.46 5.96
C ALA A 154 20.85 0.76 6.17
N THR A 155 20.01 0.74 7.20
CA THR A 155 19.27 1.94 7.64
C THR A 155 19.26 2.02 9.16
N ASN A 156 19.88 3.06 9.70
CA ASN A 156 19.66 3.52 11.07
C ASN A 156 18.35 4.31 11.12
N MET A 157 17.49 4.04 12.09
CA MET A 157 16.28 4.84 12.33
C MET A 157 16.07 4.99 13.85
N ASN A 158 16.06 6.24 14.31
CA ASN A 158 16.06 6.58 15.73
C ASN A 158 14.66 6.85 16.29
N GLN A 159 14.61 6.85 17.62
CA GLN A 159 13.47 6.85 18.53
C GLN A 159 12.47 8.02 18.43
N GLN A 160 11.19 7.63 18.47
CA GLN A 160 10.06 8.27 19.18
C GLN A 160 9.43 9.56 18.62
N SER A 161 8.17 9.45 18.18
CA SER A 161 7.21 10.58 18.17
C SER A 161 5.84 10.12 18.67
N SER A 162 5.42 10.73 19.77
CA SER A 162 4.23 10.44 20.55
C SER A 162 3.00 11.19 20.04
N ARG A 163 1.90 10.43 19.89
CA ARG A 163 0.45 10.76 19.93
C ARG A 163 -0.29 9.90 18.89
N SER A 164 -0.52 8.64 19.26
CA SER A 164 -1.35 7.63 18.58
C SER A 164 -1.06 7.35 17.09
N HIS A 165 0.19 7.49 16.65
CA HIS A 165 0.62 7.02 15.33
C HIS A 165 0.62 5.48 15.34
N ALA A 166 -0.32 4.87 14.60
CA ALA A 166 -0.36 3.42 14.42
C ALA A 166 0.51 3.04 13.22
N ILE A 167 1.44 2.10 13.43
CA ILE A 167 2.25 1.50 12.37
C ILE A 167 1.85 0.04 12.25
N PHE A 168 1.27 -0.31 11.10
CA PHE A 168 1.01 -1.70 10.75
C PHE A 168 2.15 -2.20 9.86
N THR A 169 2.88 -3.23 10.30
CA THR A 169 4.03 -3.77 9.58
C THR A 169 3.77 -5.20 9.16
N ILE A 170 3.80 -5.47 7.85
CA ILE A 170 3.85 -6.82 7.30
C ILE A 170 5.30 -7.16 6.98
N ARG A 171 5.81 -8.25 7.54
CA ARG A 171 7.16 -8.76 7.22
C ARG A 171 7.03 -9.95 6.28
N ILE A 172 7.55 -9.80 5.06
CA ILE A 172 7.58 -10.87 4.07
C ILE A 172 8.96 -11.51 4.13
N LYS A 173 9.00 -12.84 4.30
CA LYS A 173 10.22 -13.63 4.15
C LYS A 173 10.00 -14.58 2.97
N GLN A 174 10.86 -14.50 1.97
CA GLN A 174 10.85 -15.39 0.83
C GLN A 174 12.09 -16.27 0.87
N SER A 175 11.87 -17.58 0.78
CA SER A 175 12.90 -18.61 0.71
C SER A 175 12.64 -19.47 -0.51
N ARG A 176 13.71 -19.93 -1.17
CA ARG A 176 13.59 -20.81 -2.33
C ARG A 176 13.90 -22.23 -1.89
N VAL A 177 12.93 -23.13 -2.05
CA VAL A 177 13.15 -24.56 -1.80
C VAL A 177 13.72 -25.17 -3.07
N VAL A 178 14.91 -25.77 -2.97
CA VAL A 178 15.52 -26.53 -4.06
C VAL A 178 15.35 -28.00 -3.71
N PRO A 179 14.56 -28.78 -4.47
CA PRO A 179 14.52 -30.22 -4.29
C PRO A 179 15.90 -30.78 -4.67
N ILE A 180 16.58 -31.43 -3.74
CA ILE A 180 17.78 -32.22 -4.03
C ILE A 180 17.29 -33.66 -4.16
N GLU A 181 17.52 -34.30 -5.31
CA GLU A 181 17.19 -35.71 -5.46
C GLU A 181 17.96 -36.53 -4.41
N GLY A 182 17.23 -37.21 -3.52
CA GLY A 182 17.78 -38.26 -2.64
C GLY A 182 18.02 -37.91 -1.16
N ASN A 183 17.82 -36.68 -0.68
CA ASN A 183 17.77 -36.42 0.77
C ASN A 183 17.12 -35.07 1.12
N GLU A 184 16.67 -34.95 2.37
CA GLU A 184 15.86 -33.86 2.94
C GLU A 184 16.07 -32.46 2.32
N ALA A 185 14.95 -31.81 1.98
CA ALA A 185 14.94 -30.49 1.36
C ALA A 185 15.67 -29.45 2.23
N MET A 186 16.73 -28.85 1.68
CA MET A 186 17.41 -27.71 2.30
C MET A 186 16.60 -26.43 2.05
N ILE A 187 16.21 -25.74 3.13
CA ILE A 187 15.59 -24.41 3.09
C ILE A 187 16.72 -23.37 3.06
N PHE A 188 16.81 -22.59 1.98
CA PHE A 188 17.71 -21.43 1.88
C PHE A 188 16.96 -20.11 2.08
#